data_AF-A0A0D8HG40-F1
#
_entry.id   AF-A0A0D8HG40-F1
#
_cell.length_a   1.000
_cell.length_b   1.000
_cell.length_c   1.000
_cell.angle_alpha   90.00
_cell.angle_beta   90.00
_cell.angle_gamma   90.00
#
_symmetry.space_group_name_H-M   'P 1'
#
loop_
_entity.id
_entity.type
_entity.pdbx_description
1 polymer ?
#
loop_
_entity_poly.entity_id
_entity_poly.type
_entity_poly.pdbx_seq_one_letter_code
_entity_poly.pdbx_strand_id
1 'polypeptide(L)'
;MSKQPQLTLYWRQGCPFCSSLRRELALAGVSLSKEVNIRKDPLGAAFVRQAAGGNETVPTLVIDDVTLVNPSISQVVNAIGRAHPDFVPNKPLDPAPKFWLRGIQLGTVAVLIVVSFIIERQINSTASYAVDIANIAIYQLFNWLRRRKVVTYSVKADS
;
A
#
# COMPACT_ATOMS: atom_id res chain seq x y z
N MET A 1 9.55 19.11 19.80
CA MET A 1 8.25 18.49 20.15
C MET A 1 7.56 18.18 18.83
N SER A 2 7.55 16.93 18.38
CA SER A 2 6.94 16.59 17.07
C SER A 2 5.43 16.78 17.17
N LYS A 3 4.89 17.63 16.29
CA LYS A 3 3.45 17.88 16.21
C LYS A 3 2.80 16.62 15.63
N GLN A 4 1.89 16.00 16.38
CA GLN A 4 1.10 14.88 15.84
C GLN A 4 0.09 15.41 14.82
N PRO A 5 -0.18 14.68 13.73
CA PRO A 5 -1.16 15.08 12.73
C PRO A 5 -2.54 15.17 13.37
N GLN A 6 -3.28 16.26 13.10
CA GLN A 6 -4.64 16.41 13.60
C GLN A 6 -5.62 15.76 12.64
N LEU A 7 -6.22 14.63 13.03
CA LEU A 7 -7.15 13.88 12.20
C LEU A 7 -8.60 14.02 12.69
N THR A 8 -9.46 14.60 11.85
CA THR A 8 -10.90 14.65 12.09
C THR A 8 -11.63 13.77 11.09
N LEU A 9 -12.32 12.73 11.57
CA LEU A 9 -13.13 11.83 10.75
C LEU A 9 -14.62 12.20 10.81
N TYR A 10 -15.19 12.54 9.68
CA TYR A 10 -16.64 12.69 9.49
C TYR A 10 -17.26 11.37 9.06
N TRP A 11 -18.28 10.91 9.80
CA TRP A 11 -18.86 9.58 9.62
C TRP A 11 -20.37 9.56 9.89
N ARG A 12 -21.03 8.42 9.60
CA ARG A 12 -22.44 8.16 9.97
C ARG A 12 -22.66 6.71 10.40
N GLN A 13 -23.72 6.48 11.18
CA GLN A 13 -24.10 5.14 11.63
C GLN A 13 -24.49 4.22 10.46
N GLY A 14 -24.02 2.96 10.50
CA GLY A 14 -24.28 1.96 9.45
C GLY A 14 -23.44 2.13 8.18
N CYS A 15 -22.36 2.92 8.24
CA CYS A 15 -21.43 3.11 7.13
C CYS A 15 -20.32 2.04 7.15
N PRO A 16 -20.33 1.03 6.24
CA PRO A 16 -19.30 -0.01 6.23
C PRO A 16 -17.91 0.54 5.89
N PHE A 17 -17.82 1.52 4.99
CA PHE A 17 -16.56 2.17 4.62
C PHE A 17 -15.91 2.91 5.79
N CYS A 18 -16.72 3.56 6.64
CA CYS A 18 -16.26 4.25 7.83
C CYS A 18 -15.70 3.26 8.87
N SER A 19 -16.29 2.07 8.98
CA SER A 19 -15.77 0.99 9.84
C SER A 19 -14.47 0.40 9.27
N SER A 20 -14.38 0.20 7.95
CA SER A 20 -13.15 -0.28 7.31
C SER A 20 -11.99 0.70 7.51
N LEU A 21 -12.23 1.99 7.24
CA LEU A 21 -11.20 3.01 7.38
C LEU A 21 -10.68 3.11 8.83
N ARG A 22 -11.57 3.08 9.84
CA ARG A 22 -11.13 3.06 11.25
C ARG A 22 -10.22 1.89 11.57
N ARG A 23 -10.59 0.69 11.11
CA ARG A 23 -9.78 -0.52 11.32
C ARG A 23 -8.41 -0.37 10.65
N GLU A 24 -8.38 0.12 9.42
CA GLU A 24 -7.13 0.32 8.68
C GLU A 24 -6.23 1.37 9.33
N LEU A 25 -6.80 2.47 9.84
CA LEU A 25 -6.07 3.48 10.60
C LEU A 25 -5.47 2.90 11.88
N ALA A 26 -6.25 2.14 12.65
CA ALA A 26 -5.78 1.47 13.86
C ALA A 26 -4.62 0.49 13.56
N LEU A 27 -4.73 -0.29 12.48
CA LEU A 27 -3.66 -1.21 12.03
C LEU A 27 -2.40 -0.48 11.56
N ALA A 28 -2.54 0.74 11.02
CA ALA A 28 -1.43 1.59 10.61
C ALA A 28 -0.81 2.37 11.79
N GLY A 29 -1.39 2.31 13.00
CA GLY A 29 -0.95 3.11 14.14
C GLY A 29 -1.33 4.59 14.06
N VAL A 30 -2.32 4.93 13.24
CA VAL A 30 -2.81 6.30 13.07
C VAL A 30 -3.98 6.54 14.01
N SER A 31 -3.81 7.45 14.96
CA SER A 31 -4.87 7.84 15.90
C SER A 31 -5.73 8.97 15.34
N LEU A 32 -7.05 8.89 15.53
CA LEU A 32 -7.96 9.98 15.23
C LEU A 32 -7.99 10.97 16.40
N SER A 33 -7.86 12.26 16.10
CA SER A 33 -8.02 13.33 17.10
C SER A 33 -9.49 13.57 17.42
N LYS A 34 -10.36 13.49 16.41
CA LYS A 34 -11.78 13.80 16.54
C LYS A 34 -12.63 12.98 15.58
N GLU A 35 -13.82 12.60 16.04
CA GLU A 35 -14.84 11.96 15.20
C GLU A 35 -16.14 12.76 15.23
N VAL A 36 -16.71 13.05 14.07
CA VAL A 36 -17.94 13.85 13.91
C VAL A 36 -19.00 13.02 13.21
N ASN A 37 -20.13 12.79 13.90
CA ASN A 37 -21.27 12.10 13.30
C ASN A 37 -22.15 13.11 12.56
N ILE A 38 -22.11 13.08 11.22
CA ILE A 38 -22.83 14.06 10.38
C ILE A 38 -24.35 13.97 10.51
N ARG A 39 -24.92 12.86 10.99
CA ARG A 39 -26.38 12.77 11.23
C ARG A 39 -26.83 13.54 12.46
N LYS A 40 -25.91 13.82 13.39
CA LYS A 40 -26.20 14.55 14.64
C LYS A 40 -25.66 15.98 14.61
N ASP A 41 -24.77 16.28 13.68
CA ASP A 41 -24.12 17.58 13.54
C ASP A 41 -24.44 18.18 12.15
N PRO A 42 -25.40 19.12 12.08
CA PRO A 42 -25.75 19.81 10.84
C PRO A 42 -24.59 20.58 10.21
N LEU A 43 -23.67 21.11 11.02
CA LEU A 43 -22.47 21.80 10.53
C LEU A 43 -21.49 20.81 9.92
N GLY A 44 -21.32 19.64 10.55
CA GLY A 44 -20.54 18.53 10.00
C GLY A 44 -21.09 18.03 8.67
N ALA A 45 -22.42 17.92 8.54
CA ALA A 45 -23.07 17.57 7.28
C ALA A 45 -22.85 18.63 6.19
N ALA A 46 -22.95 19.92 6.53
CA ALA A 46 -22.69 21.01 5.61
C ALA A 46 -21.24 21.02 5.11
N PHE A 47 -20.28 20.81 6.01
CA PHE A 47 -18.87 20.67 5.65
C PHE A 47 -18.63 19.52 4.68
N VAL A 48 -19.18 18.32 4.98
CA VAL A 48 -19.02 17.16 4.09
C VAL A 48 -19.64 17.42 2.72
N ARG A 49 -20.82 18.05 2.65
CA ARG A 49 -21.43 18.46 1.37
C ARG A 49 -20.51 19.40 0.60
N GLN A 50 -19.93 20.39 1.26
CA GLN A 50 -18.99 21.29 0.60
C GLN A 50 -17.76 20.54 0.06
N ALA A 51 -17.17 19.65 0.87
CA ALA A 51 -15.99 18.89 0.50
C ALA A 51 -16.23 17.87 -0.62
N ALA A 52 -17.42 17.26 -0.66
CA ALA A 52 -17.77 16.19 -1.60
C ALA A 52 -18.65 16.65 -2.78
N GLY A 53 -18.61 17.94 -3.13
CA GLY A 53 -19.29 18.47 -4.32
C GLY A 53 -20.83 18.42 -4.22
N GLY A 54 -21.36 18.70 -3.04
CA GLY A 54 -22.80 18.71 -2.73
C GLY A 54 -23.32 17.43 -2.07
N ASN A 55 -22.52 16.36 -2.00
CA ASN A 55 -22.95 15.06 -1.47
C ASN A 55 -22.57 14.86 0.00
N GLU A 56 -23.37 14.11 0.76
CA GLU A 56 -23.02 13.70 2.13
C GLU A 56 -22.14 12.42 2.13
N THR A 57 -21.06 12.44 1.35
CA THR A 57 -20.17 11.29 1.17
C THR A 57 -19.28 11.09 2.40
N VAL A 58 -19.36 9.91 3.00
CA VAL A 58 -18.53 9.50 4.14
C VAL A 58 -17.89 8.14 3.86
N PRO A 59 -16.71 7.83 4.42
CA PRO A 59 -15.92 8.65 5.35
C PRO A 59 -15.28 9.88 4.68
N THR A 60 -15.33 11.04 5.33
CA THR A 60 -14.53 12.22 4.93
C THR A 60 -13.54 12.49 6.03
N LEU A 61 -12.25 12.55 5.70
CA LEU A 61 -11.16 12.71 6.65
C LEU A 61 -10.46 14.04 6.41
N VAL A 62 -10.27 14.81 7.47
CA VAL A 62 -9.46 16.02 7.46
C VAL A 62 -8.17 15.73 8.22
N ILE A 63 -7.03 16.01 7.58
CA ILE A 63 -5.68 15.86 8.12
C ILE A 63 -5.08 17.27 8.12
N ASP A 64 -5.08 17.92 9.28
CA ASP A 64 -4.78 19.35 9.41
C ASP A 64 -5.62 20.18 8.42
N ASP A 65 -5.02 20.71 7.35
CA ASP A 65 -5.70 21.52 6.33
C ASP A 65 -6.10 20.72 5.07
N VAL A 66 -5.73 19.44 5.00
CA VAL A 66 -5.99 18.58 3.83
C VAL A 66 -7.28 17.79 4.04
N THR A 67 -8.24 17.98 3.15
CA THR A 67 -9.50 17.22 3.16
C THR A 67 -9.48 16.10 2.12
N LEU A 68 -9.82 14.89 2.56
CA LEU A 68 -9.91 13.70 1.73
C LEU A 68 -11.33 13.11 1.82
N VAL A 69 -11.98 12.94 0.67
CA VAL A 69 -13.32 12.36 0.57
C VAL A 69 -13.20 10.89 0.19
N ASN A 70 -13.80 10.01 1.01
CA ASN A 70 -13.73 8.55 0.91
C ASN A 70 -12.33 7.99 0.59
N PRO A 71 -11.29 8.35 1.38
CA PRO A 71 -9.93 7.94 1.05
C PRO A 71 -9.66 6.47 1.35
N SER A 72 -8.71 5.88 0.61
CA SER A 72 -8.04 4.65 1.01
C SER A 72 -6.98 4.91 2.10
N ILE A 73 -6.62 3.90 2.87
CA ILE A 73 -5.53 4.03 3.86
C ILE A 73 -4.21 4.49 3.25
N SER A 74 -3.90 4.06 2.02
CA SER A 74 -2.70 4.50 1.31
C SER A 74 -2.71 5.99 1.00
N GLN A 75 -3.87 6.56 0.63
CA GLN A 75 -4.02 8.01 0.43
C GLN A 75 -3.84 8.76 1.75
N VAL A 76 -4.39 8.25 2.85
CA VAL A 76 -4.26 8.88 4.17
C VAL A 76 -2.80 8.93 4.62
N VAL A 77 -2.09 7.80 4.62
CA VAL A 77 -0.68 7.78 5.04
C VAL A 77 0.21 8.61 4.11
N ASN A 78 -0.05 8.60 2.79
CA ASN A 78 0.68 9.47 1.87
C ASN A 78 0.42 10.95 2.17
N ALA A 79 -0.81 11.33 2.52
CA ALA A 79 -1.13 12.70 2.91
C ALA A 79 -0.45 13.08 4.24
N ILE A 80 -0.47 12.19 5.23
CA ILE A 80 0.23 12.39 6.50
C ILE A 80 1.74 12.52 6.26
N GLY A 81 2.37 11.64 5.49
CA GLY A 81 3.81 11.69 5.24
C GLY A 81 4.27 12.95 4.48
N ARG A 82 3.38 13.57 3.69
CA ARG A 82 3.65 14.87 3.06
C ARG A 82 3.54 16.04 4.04
N ALA A 83 2.58 15.99 4.96
CA ALA A 83 2.33 17.04 5.94
C ALA A 83 3.22 16.93 7.20
N HIS A 84 3.62 15.71 7.55
CA HIS A 84 4.41 15.34 8.73
C HIS A 84 5.49 14.34 8.33
N PRO A 85 6.64 14.81 7.83
CA PRO A 85 7.74 13.92 7.41
C PRO A 85 8.28 13.03 8.54
N ASP A 86 8.14 13.47 9.79
CA ASP A 86 8.56 12.74 10.99
C ASP A 86 7.57 11.64 11.40
N PHE A 87 6.39 11.57 10.78
CA PHE A 87 5.40 10.54 11.08
C PHE A 87 5.80 9.21 10.42
N VAL A 88 6.06 8.20 11.26
CA VAL A 88 6.33 6.83 10.82
C VAL A 88 5.13 5.95 11.15
N PRO A 89 4.41 5.39 10.16
CA PRO A 89 3.34 4.44 10.42
C PRO A 89 3.90 3.16 11.06
N ASN A 90 3.14 2.56 11.98
CA ASN A 90 3.56 1.36 12.72
C ASN A 90 3.67 0.11 11.82
N LYS A 91 3.05 0.15 10.64
CA LYS A 91 3.16 -0.91 9.64
C LYS A 91 3.52 -0.27 8.29
N PRO A 92 4.52 -0.80 7.55
CA PRO A 92 4.72 -0.41 6.18
C PRO A 92 3.45 -0.70 5.37
N LEU A 93 2.98 0.30 4.64
CA LEU A 93 1.91 0.07 3.67
C LEU A 93 2.46 -0.84 2.58
N ASP A 94 1.92 -2.05 2.49
CA ASP A 94 2.25 -2.93 1.38
C ASP A 94 1.85 -2.21 0.08
N PRO A 95 2.78 -2.05 -0.89
CA PRO A 95 2.39 -1.59 -2.21
C PRO A 95 1.33 -2.58 -2.73
N ALA A 96 0.26 -2.04 -3.33
CA ALA A 96 -0.85 -2.83 -3.84
C ALA A 96 -0.33 -4.11 -4.53
N PRO A 97 -0.88 -5.30 -4.20
CA PRO A 97 -0.35 -6.55 -4.70
C PRO A 97 -0.40 -6.54 -6.22
N LYS A 98 0.79 -6.48 -6.86
CA LYS A 98 0.92 -6.48 -8.31
C LYS A 98 0.63 -7.90 -8.81
N PHE A 99 -0.65 -8.23 -8.94
CA PHE A 99 -1.13 -9.52 -9.43
C PHE A 99 -0.52 -9.87 -10.80
N TRP A 100 -0.24 -8.86 -11.63
CA TRP A 100 0.45 -9.04 -12.91
C TRP A 100 1.90 -9.55 -12.76
N LEU A 101 2.63 -9.17 -11.69
CA LEU A 101 3.95 -9.74 -11.40
C LEU A 101 3.87 -11.22 -11.02
N ARG A 102 2.77 -11.68 -10.39
CA ARG A 102 2.53 -13.11 -10.16
C ARG A 102 2.29 -13.85 -11.47
N GLY A 103 1.56 -13.23 -12.41
CA GLY A 103 1.36 -13.76 -13.76
C GLY A 103 2.68 -13.91 -14.54
N ILE A 104 3.53 -12.88 -14.53
CA ILE A 104 4.87 -12.94 -15.14
C ILE A 104 5.73 -14.04 -14.51
N GLN A 105 5.72 -14.14 -13.18
CA GLN A 105 6.50 -15.16 -12.48
C GLN A 105 6.05 -16.59 -12.85
N LEU A 106 4.73 -16.83 -12.90
CA LEU A 106 4.19 -18.14 -13.32
C LEU A 106 4.49 -18.44 -14.79
N GLY A 107 4.37 -17.44 -15.68
CA GLY A 107 4.73 -17.60 -17.09
C GLY A 107 6.21 -17.92 -17.27
N THR A 108 7.10 -17.25 -16.54
CA THR A 108 8.55 -17.51 -16.58
C THR A 108 8.88 -18.94 -16.13
N VAL A 109 8.27 -19.40 -15.03
CA VAL A 109 8.46 -20.77 -14.52
C VAL A 109 7.94 -21.80 -15.53
N ALA A 110 6.76 -21.58 -16.12
CA ALA A 110 6.20 -22.48 -17.13
C ALA A 110 7.10 -22.58 -18.38
N VAL A 111 7.65 -21.46 -18.85
CA VAL A 111 8.59 -21.44 -19.97
C VAL A 111 9.87 -22.21 -19.63
N LEU A 112 10.45 -22.01 -18.44
CA LEU A 112 11.64 -22.75 -18.01
C LEU A 112 11.39 -24.26 -17.95
N ILE A 113 10.23 -24.71 -17.44
CA ILE A 113 9.85 -26.13 -17.40
C ILE A 113 9.76 -26.70 -18.82
N VAL A 114 9.09 -26.00 -19.74
CA VAL A 114 8.94 -26.44 -21.14
C VAL A 114 10.29 -26.49 -21.85
N VAL A 115 11.15 -25.48 -21.66
CA VAL A 115 12.50 -25.43 -22.24
C VAL A 115 13.37 -26.55 -21.69
N SER A 116 13.36 -26.81 -20.38
CA SER A 116 14.05 -27.95 -19.78
C SER A 116 13.58 -29.27 -20.41
N PHE A 117 12.27 -29.50 -20.52
CA PHE A 117 11.73 -30.73 -21.13
C PHE A 117 12.12 -30.89 -22.60
N ILE A 118 12.18 -29.80 -23.37
CA ILE A 118 12.62 -29.83 -24.77
C ILE A 118 14.12 -30.14 -24.89
N ILE A 119 14.96 -29.52 -24.05
CA ILE A 119 16.40 -29.77 -24.02
C ILE A 119 16.70 -31.23 -23.63
N GLU A 120 15.98 -31.73 -22.63
CA GLU A 120 16.13 -33.10 -22.13
C GLU A 120 15.69 -34.15 -23.17
N ARG A 121 14.81 -33.76 -24.11
CA ARG A 121 14.40 -34.61 -25.25
C ARG A 121 15.40 -34.61 -26.41
N GLN A 122 16.38 -33.70 -26.43
CA GLN A 122 17.30 -33.49 -27.56
C GLN A 122 18.77 -33.79 -27.25
N ILE A 123 19.19 -33.89 -25.98
CA ILE A 123 20.61 -33.96 -25.60
C ILE A 123 20.91 -35.10 -24.63
N ASN A 124 21.97 -35.86 -24.89
CA ASN A 124 22.49 -36.92 -24.01
C ASN A 124 22.86 -36.37 -22.61
N SER A 125 22.66 -37.24 -21.60
CA SER A 125 22.64 -37.07 -20.13
C SER A 125 23.65 -36.16 -19.40
N THR A 126 24.62 -35.52 -20.06
CA THR A 126 25.66 -34.68 -19.40
C THR A 126 25.31 -33.19 -19.39
N ALA A 127 24.40 -32.72 -20.25
CA ALA A 127 24.02 -31.30 -20.33
C ALA A 127 22.93 -30.89 -19.32
N SER A 128 22.17 -31.84 -18.75
CA SER A 128 21.03 -31.56 -17.86
C SER A 128 21.47 -30.83 -16.57
N TYR A 129 22.57 -31.27 -15.94
CA TYR A 129 23.12 -30.62 -14.74
C TYR A 129 23.56 -29.17 -14.95
N ALA A 130 24.05 -28.83 -16.14
CA ALA A 130 24.47 -27.45 -16.45
C ALA A 130 23.27 -26.50 -16.56
N VAL A 131 22.15 -26.99 -17.11
CA VAL A 131 20.90 -26.23 -17.22
C VAL A 131 20.27 -26.03 -15.85
N ASP A 132 20.28 -27.06 -15.00
CA ASP A 132 19.75 -26.95 -13.64
C ASP A 132 20.55 -25.96 -12.77
N ILE A 133 21.88 -25.99 -12.85
CA ILE A 133 22.73 -25.02 -12.15
C ILE A 133 22.46 -23.60 -12.63
N ALA A 134 22.30 -23.40 -13.95
CA ALA A 134 21.97 -22.09 -14.50
C ALA A 134 20.61 -21.58 -14.01
N ASN A 135 19.59 -22.44 -13.98
CA ASN A 135 18.26 -22.10 -13.48
C ASN A 135 18.27 -21.73 -11.99
N ILE A 136 19.00 -22.49 -11.16
CA ILE A 136 19.19 -22.17 -9.74
C ILE A 136 19.91 -20.83 -9.58
N ALA A 137 20.98 -20.59 -10.35
CA ALA A 137 21.73 -19.34 -10.29
C ALA A 137 20.85 -18.12 -10.69
N ILE A 138 20.05 -18.24 -11.75
CA ILE A 138 19.10 -17.21 -12.19
C ILE A 138 18.04 -16.96 -11.10
N TYR A 139 17.48 -18.02 -10.52
CA TYR A 139 16.48 -17.90 -9.44
C TYR A 139 17.08 -17.22 -8.20
N GLN A 140 18.29 -17.60 -7.81
CA GLN A 140 18.97 -17.02 -6.65
C GLN A 140 19.35 -15.55 -6.90
N LEU A 141 19.79 -15.21 -8.12
CA LEU A 141 20.03 -13.83 -8.52
C LEU A 141 18.75 -12.99 -8.48
N PHE A 142 17.64 -13.51 -8.99
CA PHE A 142 16.35 -12.83 -8.96
C PHE A 142 15.80 -12.65 -7.53
N ASN A 143 15.92 -13.67 -6.68
CA ASN A 143 15.57 -13.61 -5.26
C ASN A 143 16.44 -12.58 -4.52
N TRP A 144 17.74 -12.53 -4.81
CA TRP A 144 18.67 -11.56 -4.26
C TRP A 144 18.39 -10.12 -4.73
N LEU A 145 18.12 -9.91 -6.02
CA LEU A 145 17.72 -8.61 -6.58
C LEU A 145 16.40 -8.11 -5.98
N ARG A 146 15.45 -9.02 -5.73
CA ARG A 146 14.17 -8.71 -5.07
C ARG A 146 14.40 -8.28 -3.61
N ARG A 147 15.31 -8.94 -2.88
CA ARG A 147 15.68 -8.56 -1.51
C ARG A 147 16.41 -7.21 -1.44
N ARG A 148 17.20 -6.86 -2.46
CA ARG A 148 17.90 -5.56 -2.54
C ARG A 148 17.00 -4.35 -2.84
N LYS A 149 15.76 -4.53 -3.30
CA LYS A 149 14.83 -3.41 -3.54
C LYS A 149 14.13 -2.87 -2.29
N VAL A 150 14.47 -3.37 -1.10
CA VAL A 150 14.09 -2.76 0.18
C VAL A 150 15.35 -2.08 0.70
N VAL A 151 15.25 -0.79 1.04
CA VAL A 151 16.33 0.15 1.44
C VAL A 151 16.84 1.04 0.31
N THR A 152 16.08 2.10 0.02
CA THR A 152 16.58 3.49 -0.09
C THR A 152 15.37 4.43 -0.02
N TYR A 153 14.95 4.81 1.20
CA TYR A 153 14.42 6.15 1.40
C TYR A 153 15.59 6.98 1.89
N SER A 154 16.20 7.71 0.95
CA SER A 154 17.29 8.64 1.23
C SER A 154 16.70 9.84 1.99
N VAL A 155 16.80 9.82 3.33
CA VAL A 155 16.67 11.04 4.12
C VAL A 155 17.93 11.85 3.85
N LYS A 156 17.78 12.84 2.98
CA LYS A 156 18.79 13.86 2.74
C LYS A 156 18.73 14.81 3.94
N ALA A 157 19.61 14.58 4.92
CA ALA A 157 19.85 15.51 6.02
C ALA A 157 20.82 16.57 5.50
N ASP A 158 20.28 17.71 5.09
CA ASP A 158 21.06 18.88 4.70
C ASP A 158 21.41 19.64 6.00
N SER A 159 22.72 19.72 6.28
CA SER A 159 23.34 20.50 7.36
C SER A 159 23.61 21.93 6.91
#